data_AF-A0A9D4LLF2-F1
#
_entry.id   AF-A0A9D4LLF2-F1
#
_cell.length_a   1.000
_cell.length_b   1.000
_cell.length_c   1.000
_cell.angle_alpha   90.00
_cell.angle_beta   90.00
_cell.angle_gamma   90.00
#
_symmetry.space_group_name_H-M   'P 1'
#
loop_
_entity.id
_entity.type
_entity.pdbx_description
1 polymer ?
#
loop_
_entity_poly.entity_id
_entity_poly.type
_entity_poly.pdbx_seq_one_letter_code
_entity_poly.pdbx_strand_id
1 'polypeptide(L)'
;MDITARKVLKQKKALIKENLVLETSILDELESKDILTEDMSLDIQAKSTNGEKIDRFLSILKKRGPTAFEAFIASLQKDHGFVAVMLMEEYNALADAENERRMSTTSLSTNGSTSSLDSQTKSLEMNAVMFSQCNDCAVRRLSQDTSVTSGSNKTSQSTAVIGQLRDKTDQSDAGQLISTGQLHISEEFKTRIIQEWLSNVYMKLKSHVTINNLRELSFNSPGPVTYEMVENLIDDMMLMEEKCYKAIGAKDRKASLLTHIISLKASKQKMKERVKLAEEQKNKYADNIIKLENKCRNNLDENDRLKREIQKQVCTNLSLKESCDQKQKKIEELQKLLDKANEEIEMKISKIEEMGKLFREREDCLREEHKLIVEKLEDELFDSRVDNPKGKFQYKQQYQSTYAAKRGKIEKKYPQISTRIHVQPREQDCTPRQNPNGNKSPFNSNDTPRAQPENRRLKVDLTNERHFENCIMQKGTIFNTLENKAENISEVNKKSPRRQALSIVPKTLETLGIFGHAKK
;
A
#
# COMPACT_ATOMS: atom_id res chain seq x y z
N MET A 1 8.92 9.74 17.36
CA MET A 1 7.67 9.44 16.63
C MET A 1 7.60 10.41 15.47
N ASP A 2 7.21 9.92 14.29
CA ASP A 2 7.08 10.76 13.11
C ASP A 2 6.05 11.90 13.31
N ILE A 3 6.19 12.98 12.56
CA ILE A 3 5.30 14.16 12.59
C ILE A 3 3.87 13.76 12.21
N THR A 4 3.72 12.89 11.20
CA THR A 4 2.44 12.40 10.71
C THR A 4 1.70 11.62 11.79
N ALA A 5 2.36 10.65 12.42
CA ALA A 5 1.80 9.88 13.54
C ALA A 5 1.35 10.78 14.71
N ARG A 6 2.15 11.82 15.04
CA ARG A 6 1.77 12.79 16.07
C ARG A 6 0.52 13.60 15.72
N LYS A 7 0.32 13.93 14.43
CA LYS A 7 -0.89 14.61 13.94
C LYS A 7 -2.12 13.70 14.06
N VAL A 8 -2.02 12.43 13.63
CA VAL A 8 -3.11 11.44 13.76
C VAL A 8 -3.56 11.31 15.22
N LEU A 9 -2.62 11.08 16.14
CA LEU A 9 -2.92 10.98 17.57
C LEU A 9 -3.48 12.28 18.19
N LYS A 10 -3.30 13.43 17.53
CA LYS A 10 -3.91 14.70 17.95
C LYS A 10 -5.33 14.84 17.40
N GLN A 11 -5.55 14.50 16.13
CA GLN A 11 -6.86 14.60 15.48
C GLN A 11 -7.86 13.57 16.01
N LYS A 12 -7.43 12.31 16.18
CA LYS A 12 -8.30 11.21 16.64
C LYS A 12 -8.34 11.06 18.17
N LYS A 13 -7.86 12.07 18.91
CA LYS A 13 -7.77 12.03 20.38
C LYS A 13 -9.13 11.74 21.04
N ALA A 14 -10.19 12.38 20.56
CA ALA A 14 -11.55 12.19 21.09
C ALA A 14 -12.05 10.75 20.88
N LEU A 15 -11.84 10.21 19.67
CA LEU A 15 -12.21 8.84 19.31
C LEU A 15 -11.47 7.82 20.17
N ILE A 16 -10.16 8.00 20.37
CA ILE A 16 -9.36 7.14 21.26
C ILE A 16 -9.93 7.20 22.68
N LYS A 17 -10.23 8.40 23.19
CA LYS A 17 -10.73 8.58 24.57
C LYS A 17 -12.09 7.91 24.82
N GLU A 18 -12.93 7.82 23.79
CA GLU A 18 -14.26 7.21 23.86
C GLU A 18 -14.23 5.68 23.68
N ASN A 19 -13.33 5.18 22.82
CA ASN A 19 -13.35 3.78 22.37
C ASN A 19 -12.21 2.92 22.92
N LEU A 20 -11.24 3.51 23.63
CA LEU A 20 -10.12 2.80 24.25
C LEU A 20 -10.31 2.71 25.76
N VAL A 21 -10.19 1.52 26.31
CA VAL A 21 -9.98 1.31 27.75
C VAL A 21 -8.51 0.94 27.91
N LEU A 22 -7.76 1.73 28.67
CA LEU A 22 -6.32 1.50 28.80
C LEU A 22 -6.07 0.37 29.80
N GLU A 23 -6.12 -0.87 29.33
CA GLU A 23 -5.82 -2.07 30.11
C GLU A 23 -4.33 -2.21 30.41
N THR A 24 -4.00 -2.94 31.48
CA THR A 24 -2.61 -3.22 31.86
C THR A 24 -1.89 -4.01 30.78
N SER A 25 -2.60 -4.88 30.03
CA SER A 25 -2.04 -5.66 28.90
C SER A 25 -1.35 -4.80 27.85
N ILE A 26 -1.96 -3.66 27.48
CA ILE A 26 -1.41 -2.73 26.47
C ILE A 26 -0.14 -2.05 27.01
N LEU A 27 -0.13 -1.68 28.30
CA LEU A 27 1.02 -1.06 28.93
C LEU A 27 2.18 -2.05 29.07
N ASP A 28 1.90 -3.28 29.53
CA ASP A 28 2.89 -4.36 29.69
C ASP A 28 3.53 -4.71 28.33
N GLU A 29 2.74 -4.75 27.25
CA GLU A 29 3.28 -4.99 25.91
C GLU A 29 4.19 -3.84 25.44
N LEU A 30 3.85 -2.59 25.75
CA LEU A 30 4.66 -1.43 25.38
C LEU A 30 5.92 -1.31 26.24
N GLU A 31 5.88 -1.73 27.50
CA GLU A 31 7.07 -1.90 28.35
C GLU A 31 7.99 -2.99 27.82
N SER A 32 7.44 -4.14 27.43
CA SER A 32 8.23 -5.25 26.87
C SER A 32 9.00 -4.88 25.60
N LYS A 33 8.52 -3.86 24.86
CA LYS A 33 9.15 -3.31 23.65
C LYS A 33 10.04 -2.09 23.93
N ASP A 34 10.31 -1.78 25.21
CA ASP A 34 11.08 -0.61 25.66
C ASP A 34 10.53 0.74 25.12
N ILE A 35 9.22 0.80 24.86
CA ILE A 35 8.53 2.03 24.44
C ILE A 35 8.09 2.83 25.67
N LEU A 36 7.70 2.16 26.74
CA LEU A 36 7.41 2.74 28.03
C LEU A 36 8.39 2.18 29.07
N THR A 37 8.76 3.02 30.04
CA THR A 37 9.46 2.55 31.24
C THR A 37 8.42 2.26 32.32
N GLU A 38 8.77 1.42 33.29
CA GLU A 38 7.92 1.07 34.43
C GLU A 38 7.38 2.33 35.15
N ASP A 39 8.24 3.33 35.41
CA ASP A 39 7.85 4.60 36.03
C ASP A 39 6.75 5.35 35.26
N MET A 40 6.73 5.24 33.93
CA MET A 40 5.74 5.92 33.09
C MET A 40 4.41 5.21 33.14
N SER A 41 4.43 3.88 33.16
CA SER A 41 3.22 3.09 33.33
C SER A 41 2.62 3.30 34.71
N LEU A 42 3.43 3.39 35.77
CA LEU A 42 2.96 3.77 37.10
C LEU A 42 2.32 5.17 37.10
N ASP A 43 2.94 6.18 36.47
CA ASP A 43 2.37 7.53 36.36
C ASP A 43 1.08 7.59 35.51
N ILE A 44 0.97 6.73 34.49
CA ILE A 44 -0.28 6.57 33.74
C ILE A 44 -1.35 5.94 34.63
N GLN A 45 -1.05 4.81 35.29
CA GLN A 45 -1.99 4.08 36.13
C GLN A 45 -2.44 4.88 37.36
N ALA A 46 -1.61 5.78 37.87
CA ALA A 46 -1.92 6.67 38.98
C ALA A 46 -3.04 7.69 38.68
N LYS A 47 -3.44 7.89 37.42
CA LYS A 47 -4.58 8.76 37.08
C LYS A 47 -5.90 8.09 37.47
N SER A 48 -6.85 8.90 37.96
CA SER A 48 -8.08 8.37 38.56
C SER A 48 -9.11 7.93 37.52
N THR A 49 -9.20 8.64 36.39
CA THR A 49 -10.17 8.35 35.32
C THR A 49 -9.50 7.76 34.09
N ASN A 50 -10.17 6.85 33.37
CA ASN A 50 -9.66 6.29 32.10
C ASN A 50 -9.30 7.40 31.09
N GLY A 51 -10.11 8.46 31.06
CA GLY A 51 -9.86 9.62 30.21
C GLY A 51 -8.53 10.33 30.51
N GLU A 52 -8.20 10.52 31.78
CA GLU A 52 -6.91 11.09 32.21
C GLU A 52 -5.74 10.14 31.96
N LYS A 53 -5.95 8.82 32.15
CA LYS A 53 -4.96 7.79 31.81
C LYS A 53 -4.57 7.88 30.33
N ILE A 54 -5.56 7.93 29.44
CA ILE A 54 -5.35 8.07 27.99
C ILE A 54 -4.68 9.40 27.65
N ASP A 55 -5.11 10.50 28.26
CA ASP A 55 -4.50 11.82 28.06
C ASP A 55 -3.01 11.81 28.45
N ARG A 56 -2.69 11.21 29.59
CA ARG A 56 -1.30 11.07 30.06
C ARG A 56 -0.49 10.15 29.16
N PHE A 57 -1.03 8.98 28.82
CA PHE A 57 -0.42 8.01 27.92
C PHE A 57 -0.10 8.63 26.55
N LEU A 58 -1.06 9.27 25.89
CA LEU A 58 -0.84 9.93 24.59
C LEU A 58 0.18 11.08 24.68
N SER A 59 0.28 11.76 25.82
CA SER A 59 1.29 12.80 26.04
C SER A 59 2.72 12.23 26.12
N ILE A 60 2.87 11.05 26.73
CA ILE A 60 4.14 10.33 26.85
C ILE A 60 4.51 9.73 25.49
N LEU A 61 3.56 9.06 24.83
CA LEU A 61 3.76 8.35 23.56
C LEU A 61 4.28 9.29 22.46
N LYS A 62 3.75 10.53 22.36
CA LYS A 62 4.21 11.53 21.38
C LYS A 62 5.67 11.95 21.54
N LYS A 63 6.26 11.76 22.72
CA LYS A 63 7.67 12.08 23.01
C LYS A 63 8.61 10.90 22.72
N ARG A 64 8.08 9.70 22.46
CA ARG A 64 8.87 8.48 22.23
C ARG A 64 9.45 8.39 20.82
N GLY A 65 10.30 7.37 20.61
CA GLY A 65 11.01 7.11 19.36
C GLY A 65 10.11 6.90 18.12
N PRO A 66 10.69 6.79 16.91
CA PRO A 66 9.92 6.61 15.67
C PRO A 66 9.02 5.36 15.69
N THR A 67 9.46 4.28 16.33
CA THR A 67 8.78 2.97 16.42
C THR A 67 7.59 2.95 17.38
N ALA A 68 7.42 3.98 18.22
CA ALA A 68 6.40 3.98 19.28
C ALA A 68 4.96 3.94 18.73
N PHE A 69 4.72 4.50 17.55
CA PHE A 69 3.38 4.48 16.94
C PHE A 69 3.03 3.08 16.43
N GLU A 70 3.94 2.44 15.71
CA GLU A 70 3.75 1.07 15.19
C GLU A 70 3.58 0.06 16.33
N ALA A 71 4.40 0.16 17.38
CA ALA A 71 4.28 -0.69 18.56
C ALA A 71 2.91 -0.53 19.25
N PHE A 72 2.39 0.71 19.31
CA PHE A 72 1.06 1.01 19.86
C PHE A 72 -0.07 0.46 18.98
N ILE A 73 0.03 0.59 17.65
CA ILE A 73 -0.95 -0.01 16.73
C ILE A 73 -0.94 -1.54 16.88
N ALA A 74 0.24 -2.16 16.98
CA ALA A 74 0.37 -3.61 17.17
C ALA A 74 -0.24 -4.09 18.49
N SER A 75 -0.07 -3.35 19.59
CA SER A 75 -0.73 -3.69 20.86
C SER A 75 -2.25 -3.51 20.78
N LEU A 76 -2.73 -2.47 20.09
CA LEU A 76 -4.16 -2.25 19.89
C LEU A 76 -4.81 -3.33 19.01
N GLN A 77 -4.08 -3.95 18.08
CA GLN A 77 -4.64 -4.98 17.19
C GLN A 77 -5.15 -6.21 17.94
N LYS A 78 -4.65 -6.49 19.14
CA LYS A 78 -5.07 -7.64 19.95
C LYS A 78 -6.46 -7.44 20.55
N ASP A 79 -6.64 -6.32 21.27
CA ASP A 79 -7.84 -6.11 22.09
C ASP A 79 -8.79 -5.03 21.52
N HIS A 80 -8.26 -4.12 20.70
CA HIS A 80 -8.98 -2.96 20.16
C HIS A 80 -8.73 -2.77 18.66
N GLY A 81 -8.84 -3.86 17.89
CA GLY A 81 -8.51 -3.87 16.46
C GLY A 81 -9.22 -2.79 15.63
N PHE A 82 -10.46 -2.44 15.97
CA PHE A 82 -11.18 -1.34 15.31
C PHE A 82 -10.47 0.02 15.45
N VAL A 83 -10.00 0.36 16.66
CA VAL A 83 -9.27 1.62 16.89
C VAL A 83 -7.93 1.59 16.15
N ALA A 84 -7.25 0.44 16.10
CA ALA A 84 -6.01 0.26 15.35
C ALA A 84 -6.20 0.53 13.85
N VAL A 85 -7.24 -0.05 13.23
CA VAL A 85 -7.57 0.14 11.81
C VAL A 85 -7.86 1.61 11.52
N MET A 86 -8.72 2.25 12.31
CA MET A 86 -9.08 3.66 12.15
C MET A 86 -7.88 4.61 12.26
N LEU A 87 -6.92 4.32 13.14
CA LEU A 87 -5.70 5.12 13.28
C LEU A 87 -4.73 4.88 12.12
N MET A 88 -4.64 3.65 11.62
CA MET A 88 -3.75 3.30 10.50
C MET A 88 -4.26 3.88 9.18
N GLU A 89 -5.56 3.85 8.93
CA GLU A 89 -6.18 4.48 7.75
C GLU A 89 -5.91 5.99 7.70
N GLU A 90 -6.11 6.69 8.82
CA GLU A 90 -5.82 8.13 8.91
C GLU A 90 -4.33 8.43 8.75
N TYR A 91 -3.45 7.57 9.28
CA TYR A 91 -2.01 7.70 9.12
C TYR A 91 -1.59 7.59 7.65
N ASN A 92 -2.10 6.58 6.94
CA ASN A 92 -1.82 6.39 5.52
C ASN A 92 -2.38 7.55 4.69
N ALA A 93 -3.59 8.00 4.96
CA ALA A 93 -4.20 9.14 4.27
C ALA A 93 -3.37 10.43 4.43
N LEU A 94 -2.83 10.70 5.63
CA LEU A 94 -1.95 11.86 5.84
C LEU A 94 -0.56 11.67 5.22
N ALA A 95 -0.01 10.45 5.24
CA ALA A 95 1.27 10.15 4.62
C ALA A 95 1.21 10.34 3.09
N ASP A 96 0.13 9.87 2.45
CA ASP A 96 -0.12 10.04 1.02
C ASP A 96 -0.28 11.52 0.68
N ALA A 97 -1.06 12.28 1.47
CA ALA A 97 -1.23 13.71 1.27
C ALA A 97 0.08 14.51 1.44
N GLU A 98 0.96 14.12 2.37
CA GLU A 98 2.28 14.75 2.51
C GLU A 98 3.21 14.40 1.34
N ASN A 99 3.13 13.17 0.82
CA ASN A 99 3.89 12.75 -0.35
C ASN A 99 3.46 13.48 -1.62
N GLU A 100 2.15 13.63 -1.85
CA GLU A 100 1.60 14.44 -2.94
C GLU A 100 2.05 15.91 -2.88
N ARG A 101 2.11 16.49 -1.68
CA ARG A 101 2.63 17.86 -1.48
C ARG A 101 4.10 17.96 -1.85
N ARG A 102 4.93 16.99 -1.46
CA ARG A 102 6.37 16.96 -1.80
C ARG A 102 6.60 16.81 -3.31
N MET A 103 5.81 15.97 -3.97
CA MET A 103 5.85 15.81 -5.42
C MET A 103 5.44 17.11 -6.13
N SER A 104 4.41 17.80 -5.62
CA SER A 104 3.95 19.08 -6.17
C SER A 104 4.93 20.24 -5.98
N THR A 105 5.72 20.24 -4.90
CA THR A 105 6.74 21.29 -4.67
C THR A 105 8.00 21.10 -5.50
N THR A 106 8.29 19.87 -5.92
CA THR A 106 9.52 19.57 -6.68
C THR A 106 9.40 20.00 -8.15
N SER A 107 8.18 20.03 -8.72
CA SER A 107 7.93 20.44 -10.10
C SER A 107 7.95 21.97 -10.33
N LEU A 108 7.92 22.78 -9.26
CA LEU A 108 7.93 24.25 -9.34
C LEU A 108 9.32 24.88 -9.14
N SER A 109 10.33 24.11 -8.72
CA SER A 109 11.66 24.65 -8.39
C SER A 109 12.64 24.75 -9.57
N THR A 110 12.27 24.35 -10.79
CA THR A 110 13.20 24.42 -11.95
C THR A 110 13.03 25.61 -12.87
N ASN A 111 12.07 26.52 -12.62
CA ASN A 111 11.90 27.72 -13.45
C ASN A 111 12.11 28.99 -12.61
N GLY A 112 13.38 29.36 -12.44
CA GLY A 112 13.71 30.71 -11.98
C GLY A 112 13.34 31.73 -13.06
N SER A 113 12.38 32.61 -12.76
CA SER A 113 12.47 34.06 -12.99
C SER A 113 11.15 34.79 -12.68
N THR A 114 11.32 35.87 -11.91
CA THR A 114 10.50 37.09 -11.81
C THR A 114 9.09 37.03 -11.19
N SER A 115 9.07 37.39 -9.90
CA SER A 115 8.25 38.42 -9.23
C SER A 115 6.72 38.49 -9.43
N SER A 116 6.05 38.60 -8.28
CA SER A 116 4.77 39.30 -8.03
C SER A 116 3.48 38.54 -8.33
N LEU A 117 3.00 37.73 -7.37
CA LEU A 117 1.58 37.35 -7.25
C LEU A 117 1.25 36.68 -5.90
N ASP A 118 1.33 37.44 -4.81
CA ASP A 118 1.10 36.96 -3.42
C ASP A 118 -0.31 37.25 -2.86
N SER A 119 -1.30 37.58 -3.71
CA SER A 119 -2.63 38.03 -3.24
C SER A 119 -3.82 37.13 -3.61
N GLN A 120 -3.65 36.04 -4.37
CA GLN A 120 -4.80 35.23 -4.82
C GLN A 120 -4.97 33.86 -4.14
N THR A 121 -3.97 33.35 -3.42
CA THR A 121 -4.03 31.98 -2.85
C THR A 121 -4.84 31.86 -1.55
N LYS A 122 -5.04 32.96 -0.80
CA LYS A 122 -5.82 32.94 0.46
C LYS A 122 -7.34 32.83 0.28
N SER A 123 -7.87 33.08 -0.92
CA SER A 123 -9.33 33.07 -1.17
C SER A 123 -9.89 31.66 -1.46
N LEU A 124 -9.06 30.74 -1.97
CA LEU A 124 -9.51 29.41 -2.38
C LEU A 124 -9.52 28.38 -1.24
N GLU A 125 -8.65 28.51 -0.23
CA GLU A 125 -8.63 27.59 0.92
C GLU A 125 -9.85 27.75 1.83
N MET A 126 -10.47 28.94 1.84
CA MET A 126 -11.63 29.23 2.71
C MET A 126 -12.94 28.60 2.19
N ASN A 127 -13.03 28.29 0.89
CA ASN A 127 -14.22 27.69 0.27
C ASN A 127 -14.22 26.15 0.34
N ALA A 128 -13.05 25.51 0.42
CA ALA A 128 -12.97 24.05 0.52
C ALA A 128 -13.38 23.51 1.90
N VAL A 129 -13.21 24.32 2.96
CA VAL A 129 -13.56 23.93 4.35
C VAL A 129 -15.08 24.02 4.62
N MET A 130 -15.81 24.88 3.90
CA MET A 130 -17.26 25.04 4.09
C MET A 130 -18.09 23.94 3.41
N PHE A 131 -17.56 23.26 2.38
CA PHE A 131 -18.31 22.23 1.66
C PHE A 131 -18.23 20.83 2.29
N SER A 132 -17.24 20.52 3.13
CA SER A 132 -17.12 19.19 3.75
C SER A 132 -18.01 19.00 4.99
N GLN A 133 -18.41 20.07 5.67
CA GLN A 133 -19.25 19.99 6.88
C GLN A 133 -20.75 19.73 6.62
N CYS A 134 -21.22 19.81 5.36
CA CYS A 134 -22.66 19.72 5.05
C CYS A 134 -23.13 18.28 4.71
N ASN A 135 -22.24 17.38 4.32
CA ASN A 135 -22.62 16.02 3.88
C ASN A 135 -22.74 15.00 5.03
N ASP A 136 -22.09 15.22 6.17
CA ASP A 136 -22.09 14.26 7.29
C ASP A 136 -23.38 14.25 8.13
N CYS A 137 -24.24 15.27 8.02
CA CYS A 137 -25.52 15.31 8.72
C CYS A 137 -26.66 14.56 8.02
N ALA A 138 -26.56 14.30 6.71
CA ALA A 138 -27.65 13.70 5.94
C ALA A 138 -27.66 12.16 6.00
N VAL A 139 -26.49 11.53 6.18
CA VAL A 139 -26.35 10.07 6.09
C VAL A 139 -26.72 9.35 7.39
N ARG A 140 -26.63 10.00 8.56
CA ARG A 140 -26.94 9.36 9.86
C ARG A 140 -28.43 9.21 10.20
N ARG A 141 -29.35 9.82 9.44
CA ARG A 141 -30.81 9.72 9.72
C ARG A 141 -31.55 8.60 8.97
N LEU A 142 -30.87 7.84 8.10
CA LEU A 142 -31.51 6.81 7.27
C LEU A 142 -31.18 5.36 7.68
N SER A 143 -30.39 5.13 8.73
CA SER A 143 -29.90 3.80 9.11
C SER A 143 -30.48 3.23 10.41
N GLN A 144 -31.58 3.78 10.96
CA GLN A 144 -32.16 3.30 12.23
C GLN A 144 -33.56 2.65 12.16
N ASP A 145 -34.22 2.60 11.00
CA ASP A 145 -35.58 2.05 10.92
C ASP A 145 -35.68 0.83 10.00
N THR A 146 -35.04 -0.29 10.37
CA THR A 146 -35.35 -1.61 9.77
C THR A 146 -35.08 -2.77 10.74
N SER A 147 -36.01 -3.02 11.67
CA SER A 147 -36.19 -4.37 12.23
C SER A 147 -37.56 -4.55 12.89
N VAL A 148 -38.59 -5.01 12.15
CA VAL A 148 -39.73 -5.73 12.74
C VAL A 148 -40.20 -6.83 11.79
N THR A 149 -40.34 -8.01 12.39
CA THR A 149 -40.70 -9.33 11.87
C THR A 149 -42.13 -9.47 11.37
N SER A 150 -42.26 -10.32 10.35
CA SER A 150 -43.48 -10.82 9.70
C SER A 150 -44.45 -11.57 10.62
N GLY A 151 -45.74 -11.27 10.51
CA GLY A 151 -46.85 -12.06 11.07
C GLY A 151 -48.11 -11.90 10.22
N SER A 152 -48.67 -13.01 9.77
CA SER A 152 -49.66 -13.15 8.69
C SER A 152 -51.13 -13.09 9.17
N ASN A 153 -52.01 -12.90 8.17
CA ASN A 153 -53.46 -13.17 8.12
C ASN A 153 -54.43 -12.15 8.74
N LYS A 154 -55.04 -11.34 7.85
CA LYS A 154 -56.45 -10.85 7.92
C LYS A 154 -56.81 -10.04 6.66
N THR A 155 -57.06 -10.74 5.56
CA THR A 155 -57.50 -10.16 4.28
C THR A 155 -58.72 -10.92 3.80
N SER A 156 -59.94 -10.41 4.10
CA SER A 156 -61.20 -10.81 3.43
C SER A 156 -62.43 -9.92 3.71
N GLN A 157 -62.35 -8.80 4.46
CA GLN A 157 -63.58 -8.08 4.88
C GLN A 157 -63.84 -6.70 4.26
N SER A 158 -62.91 -6.07 3.53
CA SER A 158 -63.07 -4.65 3.19
C SER A 158 -63.79 -4.35 1.87
N THR A 159 -63.80 -5.28 0.90
CA THR A 159 -64.46 -5.07 -0.41
C THR A 159 -65.95 -5.44 -0.42
N ALA A 160 -66.44 -6.19 0.57
CA ALA A 160 -67.86 -6.53 0.69
C ALA A 160 -68.74 -5.37 1.19
N VAL A 161 -68.16 -4.38 1.89
CA VAL A 161 -68.91 -3.32 2.58
C VAL A 161 -69.40 -2.23 1.62
N ILE A 162 -68.69 -1.97 0.51
CA ILE A 162 -69.09 -0.94 -0.47
C ILE A 162 -70.24 -1.44 -1.36
N GLY A 163 -70.28 -2.74 -1.69
CA GLY A 163 -71.41 -3.36 -2.39
C GLY A 163 -72.69 -3.38 -1.54
N GLN A 164 -72.57 -3.71 -0.25
CA GLN A 164 -73.72 -3.79 0.67
C GLN A 164 -74.37 -2.43 0.99
N LEU A 165 -73.69 -1.32 0.76
CA LEU A 165 -74.26 0.03 0.93
C LEU A 165 -75.08 0.46 -0.30
N ARG A 166 -74.80 -0.08 -1.49
CA ARG A 166 -75.58 0.23 -2.70
C ARG A 166 -76.93 -0.48 -2.66
N ASP A 167 -76.92 -1.77 -2.31
CA ASP A 167 -78.13 -2.62 -2.32
C ASP A 167 -79.13 -2.29 -1.20
N LYS A 168 -78.69 -1.69 -0.09
CA LYS A 168 -79.57 -1.30 1.03
C LYS A 168 -80.33 0.01 0.80
N THR A 169 -79.95 0.79 -0.22
CA THR A 169 -80.65 2.05 -0.55
C THR A 169 -81.93 1.79 -1.35
N ASP A 170 -81.97 0.67 -2.08
CA ASP A 170 -83.11 0.29 -2.95
C ASP A 170 -84.14 -0.62 -2.24
N GLN A 171 -83.85 -1.11 -1.02
CA GLN A 171 -84.71 -2.05 -0.28
C GLN A 171 -85.28 -1.52 1.06
N SER A 172 -85.24 -0.21 1.29
CA SER A 172 -85.86 0.37 2.49
C SER A 172 -87.37 0.53 2.29
N ASP A 173 -88.18 -0.19 3.07
CA ASP A 173 -89.66 -0.13 3.12
C ASP A 173 -90.24 1.30 3.24
N ALA A 174 -89.44 2.27 3.68
CA ALA A 174 -89.81 3.69 3.69
C ALA A 174 -90.06 4.26 2.28
N GLY A 175 -89.43 3.72 1.23
CA GLY A 175 -89.64 4.16 -0.15
C GLY A 175 -91.02 3.78 -0.72
N GLN A 176 -91.57 2.65 -0.26
CA GLN A 176 -92.88 2.15 -0.68
C GLN A 176 -94.05 2.85 0.04
N LEU A 177 -93.82 3.34 1.27
CA LEU A 177 -94.84 4.07 2.05
C LEU A 177 -94.93 5.57 1.69
N ILE A 178 -93.88 6.16 1.11
CA ILE A 178 -93.89 7.55 0.64
C ILE A 178 -94.56 7.67 -0.73
N SER A 179 -94.45 6.65 -1.61
CA SER A 179 -95.05 6.69 -2.95
C SER A 179 -96.58 6.50 -2.96
N THR A 180 -97.17 5.94 -1.89
CA THR A 180 -98.61 5.71 -1.75
C THR A 180 -99.39 6.87 -1.11
N GLY A 181 -98.72 7.95 -0.71
CA GLY A 181 -99.35 9.21 -0.30
C GLY A 181 -100.12 9.19 1.03
N GLN A 182 -99.98 8.15 1.87
CA GLN A 182 -100.80 7.97 3.08
C GLN A 182 -100.20 8.49 4.41
N LEU A 183 -99.01 9.07 4.39
CA LEU A 183 -98.42 9.71 5.57
C LEU A 183 -98.07 11.17 5.25
N HIS A 184 -98.85 12.09 5.83
CA HIS A 184 -98.51 13.51 5.82
C HIS A 184 -97.36 13.74 6.81
N ILE A 185 -96.16 13.35 6.37
CA ILE A 185 -94.94 13.64 7.10
C ILE A 185 -94.75 15.15 7.02
N SER A 186 -94.79 15.82 8.17
CA SER A 186 -94.48 17.25 8.30
C SER A 186 -93.15 17.53 7.57
N GLU A 187 -93.11 18.61 6.77
CA GLU A 187 -91.89 19.05 6.08
C GLU A 187 -90.72 19.24 7.05
N GLU A 188 -90.99 19.55 8.32
CA GLU A 188 -89.97 19.62 9.37
C GLU A 188 -89.35 18.24 9.66
N PHE A 189 -90.13 17.17 9.63
CA PHE A 189 -89.65 15.81 9.87
C PHE A 189 -88.83 15.28 8.70
N LYS A 190 -89.24 15.59 7.46
CA LYS A 190 -88.42 15.29 6.26
C LYS A 190 -87.09 16.04 6.31
N THR A 191 -87.12 17.32 6.67
CA THR A 191 -85.92 18.15 6.80
C THR A 191 -84.98 17.60 7.88
N ARG A 192 -85.53 17.11 9.00
CA ARG A 192 -84.77 16.52 10.10
C ARG A 192 -84.10 15.21 9.71
N ILE A 193 -84.80 14.31 9.03
CA ILE A 193 -84.23 13.04 8.53
C ILE A 193 -83.12 13.33 7.51
N ILE A 194 -83.34 14.26 6.58
CA ILE A 194 -82.34 14.65 5.58
C ILE A 194 -81.12 15.28 6.26
N GLN A 195 -81.31 16.15 7.27
CA GLN A 195 -80.20 16.71 8.05
C GLN A 195 -79.42 15.64 8.80
N GLU A 196 -80.08 14.69 9.43
CA GLU A 196 -79.43 13.62 10.19
C GLU A 196 -78.66 12.68 9.26
N TRP A 197 -79.23 12.37 8.09
CA TRP A 197 -78.54 11.60 7.06
C TRP A 197 -77.31 12.35 6.51
N LEU A 198 -77.45 13.64 6.17
CA LEU A 198 -76.34 14.47 5.70
C LEU A 198 -75.26 14.66 6.76
N SER A 199 -75.64 14.86 8.03
CA SER A 199 -74.68 14.91 9.14
C SER A 199 -73.96 13.58 9.33
N ASN A 200 -74.64 12.44 9.21
CA ASN A 200 -73.99 11.13 9.29
C ASN A 200 -73.06 10.85 8.10
N VAL A 201 -73.46 11.22 6.89
CA VAL A 201 -72.61 11.13 5.69
C VAL A 201 -71.40 12.04 5.82
N TYR A 202 -71.59 13.30 6.24
CA TYR A 202 -70.52 14.27 6.49
C TYR A 202 -69.58 13.80 7.59
N MET A 203 -70.08 13.24 8.70
CA MET A 203 -69.23 12.75 9.79
C MET A 203 -68.45 11.49 9.38
N LYS A 204 -69.06 10.58 8.61
CA LYS A 204 -68.34 9.43 8.02
C LYS A 204 -67.28 9.87 7.02
N LEU A 205 -67.59 10.83 6.15
CA LEU A 205 -66.62 11.42 5.22
C LEU A 205 -65.51 12.16 5.98
N LYS A 206 -65.83 12.94 7.01
CA LYS A 206 -64.84 13.67 7.82
C LYS A 206 -63.95 12.72 8.63
N SER A 207 -64.46 11.59 9.09
CA SER A 207 -63.66 10.55 9.77
C SER A 207 -62.81 9.72 8.81
N HIS A 208 -63.23 9.57 7.54
CA HIS A 208 -62.45 8.86 6.52
C HIS A 208 -61.47 9.78 5.75
N VAL A 209 -61.80 11.07 5.63
CA VAL A 209 -61.06 12.13 4.92
C VAL A 209 -60.40 13.10 5.92
N THR A 210 -60.07 12.65 7.12
CA THR A 210 -59.04 13.35 7.89
C THR A 210 -57.74 13.27 7.10
N ILE A 211 -57.09 14.41 6.81
CA ILE A 211 -55.84 14.48 6.03
C ILE A 211 -54.76 13.52 6.57
N ASN A 212 -54.79 13.21 7.87
CA ASN A 212 -53.93 12.22 8.51
C ASN A 212 -54.22 10.78 8.04
N ASN A 213 -55.48 10.42 7.78
CA ASN A 213 -55.88 9.08 7.31
C ASN A 213 -55.54 8.86 5.83
N LEU A 214 -55.53 9.92 5.01
CA LEU A 214 -55.01 9.85 3.62
C LEU A 214 -53.48 9.66 3.59
N ARG A 215 -52.77 10.17 4.61
CA ARG A 215 -51.33 9.95 4.79
C ARG A 215 -51.03 8.50 5.20
N GLU A 216 -51.92 7.86 5.94
CA GLU A 216 -51.80 6.45 6.38
C GLU A 216 -52.30 5.44 5.33
N LEU A 217 -53.34 5.78 4.55
CA LEU A 217 -53.81 4.97 3.42
C LEU A 217 -52.77 4.80 2.31
N SER A 218 -51.82 5.75 2.21
CA SER A 218 -50.69 5.72 1.28
C SER A 218 -49.69 4.59 1.55
N PHE A 219 -49.71 3.94 2.72
CA PHE A 219 -48.69 2.96 3.08
C PHE A 219 -49.15 1.50 3.04
N ASN A 220 -50.46 1.20 3.06
CA ASN A 220 -50.96 -0.19 3.18
C ASN A 220 -52.07 -0.61 2.17
N SER A 221 -52.42 0.23 1.19
CA SER A 221 -53.34 -0.13 0.09
C SER A 221 -52.55 -0.42 -1.20
N PRO A 222 -52.86 -1.46 -2.01
CA PRO A 222 -52.05 -1.86 -3.16
C PRO A 222 -52.14 -0.92 -4.39
N GLY A 223 -52.91 0.16 -4.31
CA GLY A 223 -53.03 1.14 -5.38
C GLY A 223 -52.86 2.55 -4.82
N PRO A 224 -51.99 3.40 -5.39
CA PRO A 224 -51.90 4.80 -4.99
C PRO A 224 -53.25 5.45 -5.25
N VAL A 225 -53.84 6.07 -4.22
CA VAL A 225 -55.01 6.94 -4.40
C VAL A 225 -54.59 8.03 -5.38
N THR A 226 -55.12 7.97 -6.61
CA THR A 226 -54.71 8.92 -7.65
C THR A 226 -55.37 10.27 -7.39
N TYR A 227 -54.69 11.34 -7.79
CA TYR A 227 -55.23 12.70 -7.72
C TYR A 227 -56.60 12.80 -8.41
N GLU A 228 -56.79 12.06 -9.50
CA GLU A 228 -58.04 11.92 -10.25
C GLU A 228 -59.18 11.33 -9.41
N MET A 229 -58.92 10.33 -8.55
CA MET A 229 -59.94 9.78 -7.65
C MET A 229 -60.38 10.81 -6.59
N VAL A 230 -59.46 11.63 -6.10
CA VAL A 230 -59.76 12.70 -5.14
C VAL A 230 -60.52 13.85 -5.82
N GLU A 231 -60.16 14.22 -7.05
CA GLU A 231 -60.92 15.21 -7.83
C GLU A 231 -62.35 14.76 -8.09
N ASN A 232 -62.54 13.52 -8.54
CA ASN A 232 -63.87 12.96 -8.80
C ASN A 232 -64.72 12.93 -7.52
N LEU A 233 -64.14 12.56 -6.38
CA LEU A 233 -64.86 12.58 -5.10
C LEU A 233 -65.28 13.99 -4.66
N ILE A 234 -64.40 14.98 -4.85
CA ILE A 234 -64.72 16.38 -4.53
C ILE A 234 -65.84 16.89 -5.44
N ASP A 235 -65.79 16.57 -6.73
CA ASP A 235 -66.80 17.00 -7.70
C ASP A 235 -68.16 16.32 -7.43
N ASP A 236 -68.16 15.03 -7.06
CA ASP A 236 -69.35 14.30 -6.61
C ASP A 236 -69.95 14.89 -5.32
N MET A 237 -69.11 15.28 -4.35
CA MET A 237 -69.54 15.96 -3.12
C MET A 237 -70.16 17.33 -3.42
N MET A 238 -69.54 18.12 -4.30
CA MET A 238 -70.09 19.41 -4.71
C MET A 238 -71.45 19.27 -5.41
N LEU A 239 -71.60 18.25 -6.28
CA LEU A 239 -72.86 17.98 -6.98
C LEU A 239 -73.96 17.49 -6.02
N MET A 240 -73.61 16.63 -5.05
CA MET A 240 -74.52 16.16 -4.01
C MET A 240 -75.02 17.28 -3.12
N GLU A 241 -74.13 18.18 -2.69
CA GLU A 241 -74.51 19.38 -1.95
C GLU A 241 -75.49 20.22 -2.78
N GLU A 242 -75.16 20.57 -4.02
CA GLU A 242 -76.03 21.37 -4.90
C GLU A 242 -77.45 20.79 -5.02
N LYS A 243 -77.57 19.46 -5.18
CA LYS A 243 -78.85 18.75 -5.25
C LYS A 243 -79.64 18.84 -3.94
N CYS A 244 -78.99 18.65 -2.78
CA CYS A 244 -79.64 18.78 -1.48
C CYS A 244 -80.18 20.19 -1.25
N TYR A 245 -79.51 21.22 -1.77
CA TYR A 245 -79.95 22.61 -1.63
C TYR A 245 -81.18 22.97 -2.49
N LYS A 246 -81.27 22.45 -3.71
CA LYS A 246 -82.48 22.61 -4.54
C LYS A 246 -83.72 22.04 -3.84
N ALA A 247 -83.55 21.04 -2.98
CA ALA A 247 -84.63 20.41 -2.24
C ALA A 247 -85.09 21.17 -0.98
N ILE A 248 -84.20 21.91 -0.29
CA ILE A 248 -84.49 22.47 1.06
C ILE A 248 -85.09 23.89 1.03
N GLY A 249 -85.01 24.64 -0.08
CA GLY A 249 -85.71 25.93 -0.26
C GLY A 249 -85.33 27.09 0.69
N ALA A 250 -84.40 26.89 1.63
CA ALA A 250 -84.05 27.85 2.68
C ALA A 250 -83.04 28.90 2.21
N LYS A 251 -83.47 30.17 2.13
CA LYS A 251 -82.63 31.30 1.67
C LYS A 251 -81.44 31.61 2.61
N ASP A 252 -81.59 31.44 3.91
CA ASP A 252 -80.57 31.87 4.89
C ASP A 252 -79.37 30.92 5.00
N ARG A 253 -79.51 29.65 4.59
CA ARG A 253 -78.40 28.67 4.56
C ARG A 253 -77.50 28.81 3.31
N LYS A 254 -77.92 29.62 2.33
CA LYS A 254 -77.21 29.81 1.05
C LYS A 254 -75.87 30.55 1.22
N ALA A 255 -75.78 31.49 2.16
CA ALA A 255 -74.57 32.28 2.38
C ALA A 255 -73.44 31.45 3.01
N SER A 256 -73.74 30.68 4.07
CA SER A 256 -72.75 29.80 4.73
C SER A 256 -72.21 28.72 3.78
N LEU A 257 -73.07 28.16 2.94
CA LEU A 257 -72.66 27.23 1.89
C LEU A 257 -71.74 27.89 0.86
N LEU A 258 -72.09 29.08 0.37
CA LEU A 258 -71.28 29.78 -0.62
C LEU A 258 -69.85 30.00 -0.09
N THR A 259 -69.70 30.34 1.19
CA THR A 259 -68.40 30.41 1.86
C THR A 259 -67.69 29.05 1.87
N HIS A 260 -68.40 27.95 2.14
CA HIS A 260 -67.81 26.60 2.13
C HIS A 260 -67.35 26.17 0.72
N ILE A 261 -68.17 26.41 -0.30
CA ILE A 261 -67.83 26.13 -1.71
C ILE A 261 -66.61 26.96 -2.14
N ILE A 262 -66.54 28.24 -1.77
CA ILE A 262 -65.37 29.08 -2.05
C ILE A 262 -64.11 28.50 -1.38
N SER A 263 -64.22 28.08 -0.11
CA SER A 263 -63.12 27.44 0.63
C SER A 263 -62.68 26.12 -0.02
N LEU A 264 -63.61 25.28 -0.47
CA LEU A 264 -63.30 24.02 -1.14
C LEU A 264 -62.63 24.26 -2.50
N LYS A 265 -63.09 25.24 -3.28
CA LYS A 265 -62.45 25.64 -4.54
C LYS A 265 -61.02 26.14 -4.32
N ALA A 266 -60.80 26.97 -3.30
CA ALA A 266 -59.46 27.42 -2.93
C ALA A 266 -58.55 26.25 -2.50
N SER A 267 -59.10 25.30 -1.73
CA SER A 267 -58.36 24.09 -1.33
C SER A 267 -58.01 23.19 -2.53
N LYS A 268 -58.95 22.98 -3.47
CA LYS A 268 -58.71 22.23 -4.72
C LYS A 268 -57.58 22.88 -5.53
N GLN A 269 -57.60 24.20 -5.69
CA GLN A 269 -56.55 24.93 -6.40
C GLN A 269 -55.18 24.81 -5.71
N LYS A 270 -55.12 24.96 -4.38
CA LYS A 270 -53.89 24.78 -3.61
C LYS A 270 -53.32 23.35 -3.72
N MET A 271 -54.19 22.35 -3.80
CA MET A 271 -53.76 20.96 -4.04
C MET A 271 -53.21 20.77 -5.46
N LYS A 272 -53.83 21.36 -6.50
CA LYS A 272 -53.28 21.35 -7.88
C LYS A 272 -51.86 21.91 -7.94
N GLU A 273 -51.62 23.05 -7.30
CA GLU A 273 -50.30 23.68 -7.26
C GLU A 273 -49.26 22.82 -6.54
N ARG A 274 -49.65 22.16 -5.44
CA ARG A 274 -48.77 21.23 -4.73
C ARG A 274 -48.41 20.01 -5.56
N VAL A 275 -49.37 19.44 -6.31
CA VAL A 275 -49.12 18.31 -7.21
C VAL A 275 -48.16 18.72 -8.32
N LYS A 276 -48.39 19.88 -8.95
CA LYS A 276 -47.49 20.43 -9.97
C LYS A 276 -46.06 20.62 -9.44
N LEU A 277 -45.91 21.20 -8.25
CA LEU A 277 -44.61 21.38 -7.61
C LEU A 277 -43.92 20.04 -7.30
N ALA A 278 -44.68 19.04 -6.82
CA ALA A 278 -44.16 17.70 -6.55
C ALA A 278 -43.70 17.00 -7.84
N GLU A 279 -44.41 17.19 -8.95
CA GLU A 279 -44.04 16.66 -10.26
C GLU A 279 -42.79 17.33 -10.83
N GLU A 280 -42.66 18.65 -10.67
CA GLU A 280 -41.42 19.39 -11.00
C GLU A 280 -40.23 18.90 -10.16
N GLN A 281 -40.44 18.63 -8.86
CA GLN A 281 -39.41 18.06 -8.00
C GLN A 281 -39.03 16.64 -8.43
N LYS A 282 -40.01 15.79 -8.75
CA LYS A 282 -39.79 14.43 -9.27
C LYS A 282 -38.93 14.46 -10.53
N ASN A 283 -39.22 15.37 -11.47
CA ASN A 283 -38.43 15.52 -12.69
C ASN A 283 -36.99 15.98 -12.40
N LYS A 284 -36.79 16.91 -11.45
CA LYS A 284 -35.43 17.30 -10.99
C LYS A 284 -34.66 16.13 -10.39
N TYR A 285 -35.32 15.27 -9.61
CA TYR A 285 -34.69 14.06 -9.07
C TYR A 285 -34.35 13.04 -10.16
N ALA A 286 -35.23 12.85 -11.15
CA ALA A 286 -34.96 11.99 -12.30
C ALA A 286 -33.72 12.45 -13.08
N ASP A 287 -33.58 13.76 -13.36
CA ASP A 287 -32.40 14.32 -14.02
C ASP A 287 -31.11 14.09 -13.22
N ASN A 288 -31.18 14.23 -11.89
CA ASN A 288 -30.04 13.99 -11.01
C ASN A 288 -29.65 12.51 -10.99
N ILE A 289 -30.62 11.59 -11.00
CA ILE A 289 -30.37 10.15 -11.10
C ILE A 289 -29.63 9.85 -12.42
N ILE A 290 -30.12 10.36 -13.55
CA ILE A 290 -29.47 10.16 -14.87
C ILE A 290 -28.03 10.69 -14.87
N LYS A 291 -27.79 11.87 -14.28
CA LYS A 291 -26.43 12.43 -14.15
C LYS A 291 -25.51 11.53 -13.32
N LEU A 292 -26.01 10.98 -12.21
CA LEU A 292 -25.25 10.07 -11.35
C LEU A 292 -24.97 8.74 -12.05
N GLU A 293 -25.95 8.17 -12.76
CA GLU A 293 -25.78 6.95 -13.56
C GLU A 293 -24.71 7.12 -14.63
N ASN A 294 -24.72 8.25 -15.36
CA ASN A 294 -23.68 8.56 -16.35
C ASN A 294 -22.30 8.71 -15.70
N LYS A 295 -22.21 9.34 -14.53
CA LYS A 295 -20.94 9.46 -13.79
C LYS A 295 -20.42 8.10 -13.35
N CYS A 296 -21.29 7.22 -12.84
CA CYS A 296 -20.93 5.84 -12.48
C CYS A 296 -20.46 5.03 -13.69
N ARG A 297 -21.12 5.17 -14.84
CA ARG A 297 -20.72 4.51 -16.09
C ARG A 297 -19.33 4.97 -16.56
N ASN A 298 -19.08 6.28 -16.55
CA ASN A 298 -17.76 6.82 -16.92
C ASN A 298 -16.64 6.32 -15.99
N ASN A 299 -16.90 6.26 -14.67
CA ASN A 299 -15.94 5.73 -13.71
C ASN A 299 -15.68 4.23 -13.93
N LEU A 300 -16.70 3.46 -14.34
CA LEU A 300 -16.55 2.05 -14.67
C LEU A 300 -15.67 1.86 -15.91
N ASP A 301 -15.89 2.65 -16.96
CA ASP A 301 -15.09 2.63 -18.18
C ASP A 301 -13.63 3.03 -17.91
N GLU A 302 -13.40 4.01 -17.04
CA GLU A 302 -12.06 4.42 -16.59
C GLU A 302 -11.36 3.30 -15.82
N ASN A 303 -12.08 2.60 -14.93
CA ASN A 303 -11.54 1.45 -14.21
C ASN A 303 -11.15 0.31 -15.16
N ASP A 304 -11.98 0.00 -16.15
CA ASP A 304 -11.66 -1.00 -17.18
C ASP A 304 -10.47 -0.60 -18.05
N ARG A 305 -10.26 0.69 -18.28
CA ARG A 305 -9.07 1.21 -18.95
C ARG A 305 -7.82 1.02 -18.08
N LEU A 306 -7.87 1.39 -16.80
CA LEU A 306 -6.77 1.23 -15.86
C LEU A 306 -6.39 -0.25 -15.68
N LYS A 307 -7.38 -1.14 -15.59
CA LYS A 307 -7.16 -2.59 -15.52
C LYS A 307 -6.40 -3.13 -16.73
N ARG A 308 -6.74 -2.66 -17.93
CA ARG A 308 -6.01 -3.02 -19.17
C ARG A 308 -4.57 -2.49 -19.17
N GLU A 309 -4.34 -1.30 -18.64
CA GLU A 309 -3.00 -0.72 -18.55
C GLU A 309 -2.12 -1.47 -17.56
N ILE A 310 -2.65 -1.80 -16.38
CA ILE A 310 -1.96 -2.64 -15.38
C ILE A 310 -1.62 -4.00 -16.00
N GLN A 311 -2.54 -4.63 -16.73
CA GLN A 311 -2.29 -5.91 -17.38
C GLN A 311 -1.14 -5.82 -18.41
N LYS A 312 -1.08 -4.74 -19.21
CA LYS A 312 0.04 -4.52 -20.13
C LYS A 312 1.37 -4.41 -19.38
N GLN A 313 1.42 -3.62 -18.30
CA GLN A 313 2.63 -3.46 -17.48
C GLN A 313 3.07 -4.79 -16.86
N VAL A 314 2.14 -5.61 -16.37
CA VAL A 314 2.44 -6.95 -15.85
C VAL A 314 3.05 -7.84 -16.94
N CYS A 315 2.50 -7.85 -18.16
CA CYS A 315 3.07 -8.61 -19.28
C CYS A 315 4.49 -8.13 -19.65
N THR A 316 4.74 -6.82 -19.66
CA THR A 316 6.09 -6.27 -19.91
C THR A 316 7.07 -6.69 -18.82
N ASN A 317 6.67 -6.63 -17.54
CA ASN A 317 7.51 -7.03 -16.41
C ASN A 317 7.82 -8.53 -16.43
N LEU A 318 6.87 -9.38 -16.83
CA LEU A 318 7.11 -10.82 -17.00
C LEU A 318 8.14 -11.11 -18.10
N SER A 319 8.06 -10.41 -19.24
CA SER A 319 9.06 -10.54 -20.31
C SER A 319 10.47 -10.10 -19.87
N LEU A 320 10.55 -9.02 -19.08
CA LEU A 320 11.82 -8.58 -18.49
C LEU A 320 12.39 -9.61 -17.51
N LYS A 321 11.53 -10.26 -16.71
CA LYS A 321 11.94 -11.33 -15.79
C LYS A 321 12.51 -12.53 -16.55
N GLU A 322 11.84 -12.99 -17.61
CA GLU A 322 12.36 -14.07 -18.46
C GLU A 322 13.72 -13.72 -19.07
N SER A 323 13.92 -12.46 -19.48
CA SER A 323 15.23 -11.98 -19.95
C SER A 323 16.30 -12.00 -18.85
N CYS A 324 15.96 -11.62 -17.62
CA CYS A 324 16.86 -11.67 -16.48
C CYS A 324 17.25 -13.11 -16.14
N ASP A 325 16.29 -14.04 -16.12
CA ASP A 325 16.53 -15.46 -15.85
C ASP A 325 17.47 -16.07 -16.92
N GLN A 326 17.32 -15.69 -18.19
CA GLN A 326 18.24 -16.09 -19.26
C GLN A 326 19.65 -15.53 -19.07
N LYS A 327 19.78 -14.26 -18.65
CA LYS A 327 21.09 -13.65 -18.36
C LYS A 327 21.76 -14.32 -17.15
N GLN A 328 21.00 -14.63 -16.11
CA GLN A 328 21.49 -15.31 -14.92
C GLN A 328 22.04 -16.71 -15.27
N LYS A 329 21.32 -17.47 -16.10
CA LYS A 329 21.80 -18.77 -16.58
C LYS A 329 23.13 -18.66 -17.35
N LYS A 330 23.30 -17.62 -18.18
CA LYS A 330 24.58 -17.38 -18.89
C LYS A 330 25.72 -17.02 -17.92
N ILE A 331 25.43 -16.26 -16.86
CA ILE A 331 26.42 -15.95 -15.82
C ILE A 331 26.88 -17.23 -15.13
N GLU A 332 25.95 -18.12 -14.76
CA GLU A 332 26.28 -19.41 -14.15
C GLU A 332 27.12 -20.31 -15.08
N GLU A 333 26.82 -20.34 -16.38
CA GLU A 333 27.62 -21.05 -17.37
C GLU A 333 29.04 -20.50 -17.49
N LEU A 334 29.20 -19.16 -17.51
CA LEU A 334 30.51 -18.51 -17.54
C LEU A 334 31.30 -18.76 -16.25
N GLN A 335 30.63 -18.82 -15.11
CA GLN A 335 31.26 -19.07 -13.81
C GLN A 335 31.82 -20.49 -13.73
N LYS A 336 31.07 -21.49 -14.22
CA LYS A 336 31.57 -22.87 -14.37
C LYS A 336 32.80 -22.97 -15.28
N LEU A 337 32.84 -22.20 -16.37
CA LEU A 337 34.00 -22.15 -17.25
C LEU A 337 35.22 -21.51 -16.57
N LEU A 338 35.00 -20.46 -15.76
CA LEU A 338 36.05 -19.82 -14.98
C LEU A 338 36.64 -20.77 -13.93
N ASP A 339 35.78 -21.49 -13.20
CA ASP A 339 36.22 -22.46 -12.20
C ASP A 339 37.07 -23.57 -12.84
N LYS A 340 36.63 -24.11 -13.98
CA LYS A 340 37.40 -25.09 -14.75
C LYS A 340 38.76 -24.55 -15.23
N ALA A 341 38.82 -23.28 -15.65
CA ALA A 341 40.08 -22.65 -16.06
C ALA A 341 41.03 -22.47 -14.87
N ASN A 342 40.49 -22.13 -13.69
CA ASN A 342 41.28 -22.02 -12.46
C ASN A 342 41.84 -23.38 -12.03
N GLU A 343 41.05 -24.45 -12.09
CA GLU A 343 41.54 -25.82 -11.85
C GLU A 343 42.70 -26.20 -12.79
N GLU A 344 42.60 -25.85 -14.08
CA GLU A 344 43.69 -26.08 -15.04
C GLU A 344 44.96 -25.29 -14.70
N ILE A 345 44.80 -24.03 -14.24
CA ILE A 345 45.92 -23.20 -13.79
C ILE A 345 46.57 -23.79 -12.53
N GLU A 346 45.78 -24.23 -11.54
CA GLU A 346 46.29 -24.86 -10.32
C GLU A 346 47.06 -26.15 -10.61
N MET A 347 46.58 -26.97 -11.55
CA MET A 347 47.31 -28.15 -12.03
C MET A 347 48.66 -27.76 -12.66
N LYS A 348 48.69 -26.70 -13.48
CA LYS A 348 49.93 -26.21 -14.11
C LYS A 348 50.91 -25.66 -13.07
N ILE A 349 50.43 -24.92 -12.07
CA ILE A 349 51.24 -24.42 -10.95
C ILE A 349 51.85 -25.60 -10.19
N SER A 350 51.05 -26.60 -9.84
CA SER A 350 51.51 -27.80 -9.13
C SER A 350 52.64 -28.52 -9.89
N LYS A 351 52.50 -28.64 -11.22
CA LYS A 351 53.54 -29.23 -12.07
C LYS A 351 54.83 -28.40 -12.11
N ILE A 352 54.72 -27.08 -12.10
CA ILE A 352 55.88 -26.17 -12.04
C ILE A 352 56.59 -26.31 -10.68
N GLU A 353 55.84 -26.40 -9.58
CA GLU A 353 56.39 -26.61 -8.25
C GLU A 353 57.14 -27.95 -8.12
N GLU A 354 56.60 -29.01 -8.71
CA GLU A 354 57.24 -30.33 -8.78
C GLU A 354 58.55 -30.26 -9.57
N MET A 355 58.55 -29.65 -10.76
CA MET A 355 59.79 -29.42 -11.51
C MET A 355 60.80 -28.59 -10.71
N GLY A 356 60.33 -27.58 -9.97
CA GLY A 356 61.16 -26.76 -9.09
C GLY A 356 61.81 -27.57 -7.95
N LYS A 357 61.15 -28.59 -7.41
CA LYS A 357 61.74 -29.52 -6.43
C LYS A 357 62.86 -30.34 -7.05
N LEU A 358 62.63 -30.94 -8.21
CA LEU A 358 63.64 -31.71 -8.94
C LEU A 358 64.88 -30.88 -9.27
N PHE A 359 64.72 -29.61 -9.66
CA PHE A 359 65.85 -28.71 -9.88
C PHE A 359 66.65 -28.43 -8.61
N ARG A 360 65.99 -28.20 -7.46
CA ARG A 360 66.67 -27.99 -6.18
C ARG A 360 67.44 -29.23 -5.74
N GLU A 361 66.82 -30.41 -5.84
CA GLU A 361 67.48 -31.69 -5.55
C GLU A 361 68.72 -31.89 -6.43
N ARG A 362 68.63 -31.57 -7.72
CA ARG A 362 69.78 -31.64 -8.62
C ARG A 362 70.88 -30.64 -8.25
N GLU A 363 70.52 -29.43 -7.87
CA GLU A 363 71.47 -28.40 -7.42
C GLU A 363 72.19 -28.82 -6.15
N ASP A 364 71.49 -29.45 -5.21
CA ASP A 364 72.07 -29.97 -3.97
C ASP A 364 73.02 -31.14 -4.24
N CYS A 365 72.67 -32.07 -5.13
CA CYS A 365 73.60 -33.12 -5.60
C CYS A 365 74.87 -32.53 -6.21
N LEU A 366 74.76 -31.50 -7.05
CA LEU A 366 75.92 -30.83 -7.66
C LEU A 366 76.77 -30.09 -6.61
N ARG A 367 76.15 -29.51 -5.58
CA ARG A 367 76.87 -28.89 -4.46
C ARG A 367 77.70 -29.92 -3.70
N GLU A 368 77.14 -31.09 -3.39
CA GLU A 368 77.86 -32.18 -2.72
C GLU A 368 78.97 -32.78 -3.60
N GLU A 369 78.72 -32.97 -4.91
CA GLU A 369 79.77 -33.39 -5.86
C GLU A 369 80.94 -32.39 -5.88
N HIS A 370 80.64 -31.09 -5.95
CA HIS A 370 81.67 -30.04 -5.92
C HIS A 370 82.44 -30.05 -4.60
N LYS A 371 81.76 -30.24 -3.46
CA LYS A 371 82.40 -30.35 -2.15
C LYS A 371 83.39 -31.52 -2.08
N LEU A 372 82.99 -32.71 -2.55
CA LEU A 372 83.87 -33.89 -2.61
C LEU A 372 85.10 -33.66 -3.51
N ILE A 373 84.93 -32.95 -4.64
CA ILE A 373 86.07 -32.60 -5.51
C ILE A 373 87.03 -31.65 -4.78
N VAL A 374 86.50 -30.65 -4.05
CA VAL A 374 87.32 -29.73 -3.28
C VAL A 374 88.08 -30.46 -2.17
N GLU A 375 87.43 -31.33 -1.40
CA GLU A 375 88.08 -32.14 -0.34
C GLU A 375 89.21 -33.01 -0.92
N LYS A 376 88.97 -33.73 -2.03
CA LYS A 376 90.02 -34.52 -2.70
C LYS A 376 91.21 -33.69 -3.16
N LEU A 377 90.95 -32.52 -3.74
CA LEU A 377 92.01 -31.61 -4.18
C LEU A 377 92.79 -31.05 -3.00
N GLU A 378 92.13 -30.78 -1.87
CA GLU A 378 92.79 -30.34 -0.64
C GLU A 378 93.68 -31.43 -0.05
N ASP A 379 93.23 -32.69 -0.05
CA ASP A 379 94.03 -33.85 0.39
C ASP A 379 95.28 -34.05 -0.49
N GLU A 380 95.13 -34.05 -1.83
CA GLU A 380 96.25 -34.13 -2.77
C GLU A 380 97.26 -32.97 -2.62
N LEU A 381 96.75 -31.77 -2.32
CA LEU A 381 97.58 -30.59 -2.00
C LEU A 381 98.24 -30.68 -0.63
N PHE A 382 97.71 -31.47 0.29
CA PHE A 382 98.27 -31.66 1.62
C PHE A 382 99.41 -32.69 1.59
N ASP A 383 99.26 -33.78 0.86
CA ASP A 383 100.30 -34.82 0.71
C ASP A 383 101.55 -34.31 -0.01
N SER A 384 101.41 -33.32 -0.90
CA SER A 384 102.55 -32.66 -1.57
C SER A 384 103.31 -31.64 -0.69
N ARG A 385 102.90 -31.40 0.56
CA ARG A 385 103.49 -30.38 1.47
C ARG A 385 104.49 -30.91 2.51
N VAL A 386 104.83 -32.19 2.50
CA VAL A 386 105.54 -32.80 3.63
C VAL A 386 107.02 -32.38 3.80
N ASP A 387 107.72 -31.83 2.79
CA ASP A 387 109.18 -31.63 2.93
C ASP A 387 109.74 -30.18 2.87
N ASN A 388 108.93 -29.10 2.90
CA ASN A 388 109.53 -27.74 2.90
C ASN A 388 108.71 -26.63 3.60
N PRO A 389 109.09 -26.19 4.81
CA PRO A 389 108.33 -25.21 5.60
C PRO A 389 108.40 -23.75 5.09
N LYS A 390 109.29 -23.40 4.14
CA LYS A 390 109.41 -22.01 3.64
C LYS A 390 108.47 -21.66 2.46
N GLY A 391 107.82 -22.64 1.82
CA GLY A 391 106.93 -22.42 0.67
C GLY A 391 105.48 -22.00 1.01
N LYS A 392 105.08 -22.05 2.29
CA LYS A 392 103.67 -21.92 2.73
C LYS A 392 103.04 -20.55 2.44
N PHE A 393 103.81 -19.47 2.40
CA PHE A 393 103.28 -18.12 2.19
C PHE A 393 103.15 -17.73 0.71
N GLN A 394 104.08 -18.12 -0.15
CA GLN A 394 104.02 -17.79 -1.58
C GLN A 394 102.92 -18.57 -2.31
N TYR A 395 102.70 -19.84 -1.95
CA TYR A 395 101.69 -20.66 -2.62
C TYR A 395 100.26 -20.18 -2.33
N LYS A 396 99.97 -19.68 -1.12
CA LYS A 396 98.63 -19.18 -0.75
C LYS A 396 98.26 -17.91 -1.54
N GLN A 397 99.23 -17.01 -1.77
CA GLN A 397 99.04 -15.84 -2.64
C GLN A 397 98.86 -16.23 -4.12
N GLN A 398 99.63 -17.20 -4.62
CA GLN A 398 99.53 -17.64 -6.01
C GLN A 398 98.23 -18.40 -6.30
N TYR A 399 97.71 -19.15 -5.32
CA TYR A 399 96.41 -19.81 -5.41
C TYR A 399 95.24 -18.82 -5.38
N GLN A 400 95.27 -17.82 -4.48
CA GLN A 400 94.25 -16.76 -4.47
C GLN A 400 94.24 -15.94 -5.76
N SER A 401 95.42 -15.64 -6.32
CA SER A 401 95.59 -14.98 -7.62
C SER A 401 94.99 -15.80 -8.78
N THR A 402 95.31 -17.09 -8.85
CA THR A 402 94.82 -17.97 -9.93
C THR A 402 93.33 -18.30 -9.79
N TYR A 403 92.81 -18.43 -8.57
CA TYR A 403 91.39 -18.62 -8.32
C TYR A 403 90.59 -17.36 -8.70
N ALA A 404 91.06 -16.16 -8.35
CA ALA A 404 90.45 -14.90 -8.77
C ALA A 404 90.46 -14.73 -10.31
N ALA A 405 91.56 -15.10 -10.97
CA ALA A 405 91.66 -15.05 -12.44
C ALA A 405 90.74 -16.07 -13.13
N LYS A 406 90.61 -17.29 -12.60
CA LYS A 406 89.67 -18.30 -13.13
C LYS A 406 88.22 -17.90 -12.89
N ARG A 407 87.89 -17.35 -11.71
CA ARG A 407 86.57 -16.81 -11.39
C ARG A 407 86.16 -15.69 -12.36
N GLY A 408 87.05 -14.74 -12.61
CA GLY A 408 86.80 -13.66 -13.59
C GLY A 408 86.61 -14.17 -15.03
N LYS A 409 87.21 -15.30 -15.42
CA LYS A 409 86.98 -15.93 -16.73
C LYS A 409 85.61 -16.62 -16.80
N ILE A 410 85.15 -17.23 -15.70
CA ILE A 410 83.83 -17.87 -15.64
C ILE A 410 82.72 -16.80 -15.63
N GLU A 411 82.87 -15.73 -14.85
CA GLU A 411 81.93 -14.60 -14.82
C GLU A 411 81.82 -13.90 -16.19
N LYS A 412 82.93 -13.81 -16.96
CA LYS A 412 82.89 -13.34 -18.36
C LYS A 412 82.22 -14.30 -19.34
N LYS A 413 82.36 -15.62 -19.13
CA LYS A 413 81.78 -16.64 -20.02
C LYS A 413 80.28 -16.84 -19.78
N TYR A 414 79.80 -16.57 -18.57
CA TYR A 414 78.40 -16.70 -18.18
C TYR A 414 77.90 -15.46 -17.42
N PRO A 415 77.74 -14.31 -18.10
CA PRO A 415 77.37 -13.05 -17.44
C PRO A 415 75.99 -13.11 -16.74
N GLN A 416 75.12 -14.03 -17.16
CA GLN A 416 73.78 -14.25 -16.59
C GLN A 416 73.80 -14.78 -15.14
N ILE A 417 74.92 -15.42 -14.72
CA ILE A 417 75.05 -16.01 -13.38
C ILE A 417 75.52 -14.93 -12.37
N SER A 418 76.29 -13.95 -12.84
CA SER A 418 76.86 -12.88 -12.00
C SER A 418 75.82 -11.86 -11.52
N THR A 419 74.67 -11.74 -12.19
CA THR A 419 73.64 -10.74 -11.86
C THR A 419 72.66 -11.17 -10.77
N ARG A 420 72.69 -12.43 -10.30
CA ARG A 420 71.73 -12.96 -9.31
C ARG A 420 72.27 -13.11 -7.88
N ILE A 421 73.58 -12.90 -7.66
CA ILE A 421 74.17 -12.90 -6.31
C ILE A 421 74.60 -11.46 -5.96
N HIS A 422 73.65 -10.53 -5.99
CA HIS A 422 73.76 -9.31 -5.22
C HIS A 422 72.69 -9.40 -4.12
N VAL A 423 73.01 -10.19 -3.10
CA VAL A 423 72.27 -10.21 -1.84
C VAL A 423 72.59 -8.88 -1.17
N GLN A 424 71.68 -7.90 -1.28
CA GLN A 424 71.72 -6.74 -0.40
C GLN A 424 71.69 -7.22 1.05
N PRO A 425 72.54 -6.69 1.94
CA PRO A 425 72.43 -6.98 3.36
C PRO A 425 71.05 -6.54 3.83
N ARG A 426 70.24 -7.47 4.36
CA ARG A 426 69.07 -7.12 5.15
C ARG A 426 69.57 -6.32 6.36
N GLU A 427 69.22 -5.04 6.41
CA GLU A 427 69.30 -4.25 7.64
C GLU A 427 68.51 -4.98 8.73
N GLN A 428 69.21 -5.29 9.82
CA GLN A 428 68.65 -5.91 11.00
C GLN A 428 67.92 -4.83 11.81
N ASP A 429 66.60 -4.76 11.67
CA ASP A 429 65.74 -4.07 12.63
C ASP A 429 65.84 -4.78 13.99
N CYS A 430 66.59 -4.14 14.88
CA CYS A 430 66.69 -4.51 16.28
C CYS A 430 65.40 -4.09 17.00
N THR A 431 64.51 -5.05 17.25
CA THR A 431 63.51 -4.94 18.32
C THR A 431 63.95 -5.78 19.52
N PRO A 432 63.93 -5.26 20.76
CA PRO A 432 64.42 -6.02 21.91
C PRO A 432 63.41 -7.09 22.34
N ARG A 433 63.88 -8.35 22.39
CA ARG A 433 63.20 -9.47 23.06
C ARG A 433 63.18 -9.22 24.58
N GLN A 434 61.98 -9.24 25.15
CA GLN A 434 61.79 -9.36 26.60
C GLN A 434 62.08 -10.79 27.08
N ASN A 435 62.69 -10.84 28.25
CA ASN A 435 63.23 -12.00 28.95
C ASN A 435 62.14 -12.67 29.80
N PRO A 436 62.01 -14.02 29.84
CA PRO A 436 61.18 -14.68 30.82
C PRO A 436 62.05 -15.33 31.91
N ASN A 437 61.91 -14.89 33.16
CA ASN A 437 61.90 -15.78 34.34
C ASN A 437 61.73 -15.02 35.66
N GLY A 438 60.58 -15.27 36.29
CA GLY A 438 60.40 -15.65 37.70
C GLY A 438 60.93 -14.75 38.83
N ASN A 439 60.00 -14.22 39.65
CA ASN A 439 60.02 -14.48 41.09
C ASN A 439 58.68 -14.17 41.79
N LYS A 440 58.48 -14.86 42.91
CA LYS A 440 57.26 -15.08 43.68
C LYS A 440 56.92 -13.97 44.70
N SER A 441 55.62 -13.90 45.05
CA SER A 441 55.03 -13.64 46.40
C SER A 441 54.75 -12.17 46.82
N PRO A 442 53.92 -11.89 47.88
CA PRO A 442 52.45 -12.05 47.96
C PRO A 442 51.71 -10.83 48.60
N PHE A 443 50.36 -10.86 48.66
CA PHE A 443 49.43 -9.91 49.35
C PHE A 443 49.39 -8.47 48.76
N ASN A 444 48.29 -7.71 48.71
CA ASN A 444 47.09 -7.68 49.53
C ASN A 444 45.91 -7.06 48.75
N SER A 445 44.70 -7.34 49.22
CA SER A 445 43.39 -6.88 48.73
C SER A 445 43.16 -5.37 48.89
N ASN A 446 42.43 -4.74 47.96
CA ASN A 446 41.13 -4.13 48.25
C ASN A 446 40.51 -3.44 47.02
N ASP A 447 39.21 -3.69 46.92
CA ASP A 447 38.28 -3.30 45.89
C ASP A 447 38.01 -1.79 45.77
N THR A 448 37.70 -1.39 44.53
CA THR A 448 36.47 -0.73 44.03
C THR A 448 36.69 0.57 43.24
N PRO A 449 36.03 0.76 42.07
CA PRO A 449 36.50 1.67 41.02
C PRO A 449 35.66 2.95 40.88
N ARG A 450 36.31 4.02 40.40
CA ARG A 450 35.65 5.21 39.83
C ARG A 450 36.55 5.90 38.80
N ALA A 451 36.20 5.82 37.51
CA ALA A 451 36.48 6.78 36.41
C ALA A 451 36.16 6.11 35.05
N GLN A 452 35.14 6.59 34.31
CA GLN A 452 35.24 7.49 33.15
C GLN A 452 36.14 6.98 32.00
N PRO A 453 35.60 6.74 30.78
CA PRO A 453 36.40 6.27 29.66
C PRO A 453 37.03 7.44 28.88
N GLU A 454 38.36 7.46 28.82
CA GLU A 454 39.12 8.28 27.88
C GLU A 454 39.22 7.61 26.50
N ASN A 455 38.83 8.36 25.48
CA ASN A 455 38.96 8.04 24.07
C ASN A 455 40.43 7.96 23.62
N ARG A 456 40.94 6.75 23.36
CA ARG A 456 42.15 6.56 22.54
C ARG A 456 41.76 6.16 21.12
N ARG A 457 41.84 7.13 20.20
CA ARG A 457 41.80 6.90 18.74
C ARG A 457 43.11 6.23 18.30
N LEU A 458 43.00 4.99 17.82
CA LEU A 458 44.05 4.32 17.05
C LEU A 458 44.17 5.02 15.68
N LYS A 459 45.37 5.53 15.37
CA LYS A 459 45.75 5.90 13.99
C LYS A 459 46.03 4.61 13.23
N VAL A 460 45.20 4.33 12.22
CA VAL A 460 45.41 3.28 11.23
C VAL A 460 46.15 3.90 10.05
N ASP A 461 47.24 3.28 9.61
CA ASP A 461 48.05 3.71 8.47
C ASP A 461 47.26 3.62 7.14
N LEU A 462 47.05 4.77 6.51
CA LEU A 462 46.26 5.00 5.29
C LEU A 462 47.02 4.68 3.98
N THR A 463 48.14 3.95 4.04
CA THR A 463 48.95 3.65 2.84
C THR A 463 48.46 2.44 2.05
N ASN A 464 47.63 1.57 2.64
CA ASN A 464 47.09 0.39 1.97
C ASN A 464 45.78 0.62 1.19
N GLU A 465 45.02 1.68 1.49
CA GLU A 465 43.75 1.98 0.78
C GLU A 465 43.98 2.49 -0.65
N ARG A 466 45.02 3.30 -0.90
CA ARG A 466 45.32 3.80 -2.25
C ARG A 466 45.74 2.71 -3.23
N HIS A 467 46.36 1.63 -2.75
CA HIS A 467 46.70 0.51 -3.62
C HIS A 467 45.47 -0.31 -4.01
N PHE A 468 44.49 -0.41 -3.11
CA PHE A 468 43.24 -1.10 -3.35
C PHE A 468 42.33 -0.33 -4.33
N GLU A 469 42.23 0.99 -4.18
CA GLU A 469 41.48 1.85 -5.10
C GLU A 469 42.07 1.85 -6.52
N ASN A 470 43.41 1.87 -6.65
CA ASN A 470 44.06 1.78 -7.96
C ASN A 470 43.86 0.42 -8.64
N CYS A 471 43.78 -0.67 -7.88
CA CYS A 471 43.43 -2.00 -8.44
C CYS A 471 41.97 -2.09 -8.89
N ILE A 472 41.03 -1.43 -8.20
CA ILE A 472 39.62 -1.38 -8.61
C ILE A 472 39.45 -0.55 -9.89
N MET A 473 40.14 0.59 -9.99
CA MET A 473 40.10 1.46 -11.17
C MET A 473 40.70 0.79 -12.42
N GLN A 474 41.78 0.02 -12.26
CA GLN A 474 42.35 -0.78 -13.35
C GLN A 474 41.44 -1.93 -13.80
N LYS A 475 40.72 -2.56 -12.87
CA LYS A 475 39.73 -3.60 -13.24
C LYS A 475 38.52 -3.02 -13.97
N GLY A 476 38.05 -1.84 -13.58
CA GLY A 476 36.97 -1.14 -14.29
C GLY A 476 37.33 -0.71 -15.71
N THR A 477 38.59 -0.30 -15.96
CA THR A 477 39.04 0.03 -17.32
C THR A 477 39.15 -1.20 -18.22
N ILE A 478 39.59 -2.34 -17.69
CA ILE A 478 39.63 -3.60 -18.44
C ILE A 478 38.22 -4.06 -18.82
N PHE A 479 37.25 -3.93 -17.91
CA PHE A 479 35.85 -4.29 -18.17
C PHE A 479 35.23 -3.45 -19.30
N ASN A 480 35.38 -2.12 -19.27
CA ASN A 480 34.88 -1.23 -20.31
C ASN A 480 35.55 -1.50 -21.69
N THR A 481 36.81 -1.93 -21.69
CA THR A 481 37.53 -2.27 -22.93
C THR A 481 37.04 -3.59 -23.53
N LEU A 482 36.59 -4.53 -22.69
CA LEU A 482 36.01 -5.81 -23.15
C LEU A 482 34.56 -5.64 -23.64
N GLU A 483 33.78 -4.78 -22.99
CA GLU A 483 32.40 -4.48 -23.40
C GLU A 483 32.35 -3.79 -24.77
N ASN A 484 33.23 -2.80 -25.00
CA ASN A 484 33.39 -2.14 -26.30
C ASN A 484 33.90 -3.08 -27.42
N LYS A 485 34.63 -4.14 -27.08
CA LYS A 485 35.04 -5.16 -28.06
C LYS A 485 33.90 -6.15 -28.38
N ALA A 486 33.03 -6.45 -27.42
CA ALA A 486 31.88 -7.32 -27.63
C ALA A 486 30.82 -6.66 -28.55
N GLU A 487 30.59 -5.35 -28.42
CA GLU A 487 29.68 -4.61 -29.31
C GLU A 487 30.17 -4.59 -30.76
N ASN A 488 31.47 -4.39 -30.97
CA ASN A 488 32.09 -4.41 -32.31
C ASN A 488 32.01 -5.78 -33.00
N ILE A 489 32.05 -6.90 -32.25
CA ILE A 489 31.89 -8.24 -32.82
C ILE A 489 30.43 -8.51 -33.22
N SER A 490 29.46 -7.86 -32.57
CA SER A 490 28.04 -8.00 -32.88
C SER A 490 27.63 -7.28 -34.18
N GLU A 491 28.34 -6.22 -34.57
CA GLU A 491 28.07 -5.47 -35.81
C GLU A 491 28.66 -6.13 -37.07
N VAL A 492 29.78 -6.85 -36.93
CA VAL A 492 30.43 -7.53 -38.07
C VAL A 492 29.60 -8.72 -38.59
N ASN A 493 28.76 -9.32 -37.74
CA ASN A 493 27.90 -10.45 -38.14
C ASN A 493 26.57 -10.07 -38.81
N LYS A 494 26.27 -8.78 -39.00
CA LYS A 494 25.00 -8.34 -39.66
C LYS A 494 25.14 -8.01 -41.15
N LYS A 495 26.32 -8.18 -41.76
CA LYS A 495 26.53 -7.88 -43.19
C LYS A 495 27.06 -9.10 -43.95
N SER A 496 26.16 -10.02 -44.31
CA SER A 496 26.39 -10.95 -45.41
C SER A 496 25.08 -11.24 -46.15
N PRO A 497 24.89 -10.70 -47.37
CA PRO A 497 23.78 -11.05 -48.25
C PRO A 497 24.28 -11.89 -49.42
N ARG A 498 23.95 -13.19 -49.47
CA ARG A 498 23.79 -13.99 -50.70
C ARG A 498 23.55 -15.47 -50.40
N ARG A 499 22.33 -15.96 -50.62
CA ARG A 499 22.04 -17.03 -51.58
C ARG A 499 20.54 -17.16 -51.82
N GLN A 500 20.24 -17.51 -53.08
CA GLN A 500 18.99 -17.34 -53.79
C GLN A 500 18.01 -18.51 -53.58
N ALA A 501 16.73 -18.14 -53.66
CA ALA A 501 15.58 -18.81 -54.28
C ALA A 501 15.71 -20.26 -54.80
N LEU A 502 14.68 -21.07 -54.48
CA LEU A 502 13.89 -22.00 -55.35
C LEU A 502 12.74 -22.51 -54.45
N SER A 503 11.47 -22.13 -54.67
CA SER A 503 10.49 -22.73 -55.61
C SER A 503 9.57 -23.75 -54.92
N ILE A 504 8.26 -23.65 -55.25
CA ILE A 504 7.14 -24.59 -55.08
C ILE A 504 6.12 -24.30 -53.95
N VAL A 505 4.91 -23.97 -54.38
CA VAL A 505 3.59 -23.93 -53.70
C VAL A 505 2.62 -24.68 -54.65
N PRO A 506 1.43 -25.20 -54.26
CA PRO A 506 1.00 -25.94 -53.06
C PRO A 506 0.41 -27.33 -53.42
N LYS A 507 0.11 -28.19 -52.45
CA LYS A 507 -0.84 -29.30 -52.64
C LYS A 507 -1.85 -29.40 -51.49
N THR A 508 -3.10 -29.14 -51.87
CA THR A 508 -4.35 -29.58 -51.26
C THR A 508 -4.47 -31.11 -51.23
N LEU A 509 -5.05 -31.64 -50.14
CA LEU A 509 -5.82 -32.91 -50.02
C LEU A 509 -6.30 -32.95 -48.56
N GLU A 510 -7.58 -32.72 -48.25
CA GLU A 510 -8.64 -33.74 -48.20
C GLU A 510 -8.20 -35.03 -47.52
N THR A 511 -8.62 -35.25 -46.27
CA THR A 511 -9.39 -36.42 -45.79
C THR A 511 -9.38 -36.49 -44.27
N LEU A 512 -10.54 -36.25 -43.66
CA LEU A 512 -11.20 -37.14 -42.69
C LEU A 512 -12.44 -36.42 -42.18
N GLY A 513 -13.54 -36.60 -42.93
CA GLY A 513 -14.86 -36.46 -42.38
C GLY A 513 -15.20 -37.73 -41.58
N ILE A 514 -15.73 -37.55 -40.38
CA ILE A 514 -16.70 -38.48 -39.78
C ILE A 514 -17.80 -37.64 -39.13
N PHE A 515 -19.01 -37.84 -39.64
CA PHE A 515 -20.36 -37.74 -39.07
C PHE A 515 -20.47 -37.50 -37.54
N GLY A 516 -21.46 -36.80 -36.99
CA GLY A 516 -22.75 -36.33 -37.50
C GLY A 516 -23.70 -36.02 -36.32
N HIS A 517 -24.77 -35.26 -36.58
CA HIS A 517 -26.08 -35.14 -35.89
C HIS A 517 -26.12 -35.14 -34.34
N ALA A 518 -26.86 -34.27 -33.64
CA ALA A 518 -28.27 -33.95 -33.85
C ALA A 518 -28.71 -32.72 -33.04
N LYS A 519 -29.76 -32.07 -33.53
CA LYS A 519 -30.58 -31.03 -32.91
C LYS A 519 -31.24 -31.52 -31.61
N LYS A 520 -31.42 -30.60 -30.66
CA LYS A 520 -32.76 -30.11 -30.30
C LYS A 520 -32.67 -28.68 -29.78
#